data_AF-A0A4Q6GIV4-F1
#
_entry.id   AF-A0A4Q6GIV4-F1
#
_cell.length_a   1.000
_cell.length_b   1.000
_cell.length_c   1.000
_cell.angle_alpha   90.00
_cell.angle_beta   90.00
_cell.angle_gamma   90.00
#
_symmetry.space_group_name_H-M   'P 1'
#
loop_
_entity.id
_entity.type
_entity.pdbx_description
1 polymer ?
#
loop_
_entity_poly.entity_id
_entity_poly.type
_entity_poly.pdbx_seq_one_letter_code
_entity_poly.pdbx_strand_id
1 'polypeptide(L)' 'MADYSNPAEMAKSRRRAVIASYLGTTLEYYDFLLYGVAAALVFPHIFFVNMDPMLATMSAFATLAAGYFARPLGAVVF' A
#
# COMPACT_ATOMS: atom_id res chain seq x y z
N MET A 1 -3.92 -14.99 25.19
CA MET A 1 -4.60 -13.94 25.96
C MET A 1 -3.51 -13.16 26.69
N ALA A 2 -3.26 -11.90 26.35
CA ALA A 2 -2.27 -11.12 27.10
C ALA A 2 -2.78 -10.95 28.54
N ASP A 3 -1.90 -11.10 29.53
CA ASP A 3 -2.25 -10.83 30.91
C ASP A 3 -2.29 -9.30 31.11
N TYR A 4 -3.49 -8.72 31.02
CA TYR A 4 -3.71 -7.29 31.16
C TYR A 4 -3.60 -6.79 32.61
N SER A 5 -3.33 -7.67 33.57
CA SER A 5 -3.11 -7.29 34.96
C SER A 5 -1.67 -6.82 35.23
N ASN A 6 -0.71 -7.13 34.34
CA ASN A 6 0.69 -6.73 34.48
C ASN A 6 1.04 -5.50 33.62
N PRO A 7 1.37 -4.34 34.23
CA PRO A 7 1.72 -3.12 33.50
C PRO A 7 2.92 -3.26 32.56
N ALA A 8 3.91 -4.10 32.92
CA ALA A 8 5.12 -4.28 32.11
C ALA A 8 4.83 -5.04 30.80
N GLU A 9 3.97 -6.07 30.86
CA GLU A 9 3.54 -6.82 29.67
C GLU A 9 2.65 -5.96 28.76
N MET A 10 1.80 -5.10 29.33
CA MET A 10 1.03 -4.12 28.55
C MET A 10 1.91 -3.12 27.81
N ALA A 11 2.96 -2.58 28.47
CA ALA A 11 3.90 -1.66 27.84
C ALA A 11 4.66 -2.31 26.67
N LYS A 12 5.09 -3.57 26.85
CA LYS A 12 5.75 -4.37 25.81
C LYS A 12 4.83 -4.65 24.62
N SER A 13 3.58 -5.05 24.88
CA SER A 13 2.57 -5.29 23.84
C SER A 13 2.26 -4.01 23.06
N ARG A 14 2.06 -2.88 23.74
CA ARG A 14 1.83 -1.57 23.12
C ARG A 14 3.00 -1.15 22.24
N ARG A 15 4.24 -1.29 22.72
CA ARG A 15 5.44 -0.99 21.93
C ARG A 15 5.51 -1.87 20.68
N ARG A 16 5.19 -3.17 20.79
CA ARG A 16 5.13 -4.07 19.63
C ARG A 16 4.06 -3.65 18.64
N ALA A 17 2.87 -3.29 19.10
CA ALA A 17 1.77 -2.83 18.24
C ALA A 17 2.17 -1.56 17.47
N VAL A 18 2.75 -0.57 18.15
CA VAL A 18 3.21 0.69 17.52
C VAL A 18 4.26 0.41 16.44
N ILE A 19 5.26 -0.42 16.74
CA ILE A 19 6.31 -0.78 15.76
C ILE A 19 5.69 -1.53 14.58
N ALA A 20 4.79 -2.47 14.83
CA ALA A 20 4.12 -3.23 13.78
C ALA A 20 3.27 -2.34 12.87
N SER A 21 2.49 -1.41 13.44
CA SER A 21 1.72 -0.43 12.68
C SER A 21 2.62 0.47 11.83
N TYR A 22 3.70 0.99 12.41
CA TYR A 22 4.63 1.86 11.69
C TYR A 22 5.31 1.14 10.52
N LEU A 23 5.81 -0.08 10.74
CA LEU A 23 6.44 -0.88 9.68
C LEU A 23 5.43 -1.28 8.60
N GLY A 24 4.21 -1.65 8.99
CA GLY A 24 3.12 -1.95 8.07
C GLY A 24 2.83 -0.77 7.16
N THR A 25 2.61 0.41 7.73
CA THR A 25 2.39 1.65 6.96
C THR A 25 3.60 2.00 6.09
N THR A 26 4.82 1.80 6.57
CA THR A 26 6.03 2.06 5.77
C THR A 26 6.10 1.17 4.53
N LEU A 27 5.86 -0.14 4.69
CA LEU A 27 5.81 -1.09 3.57
C LEU A 27 4.70 -0.75 2.57
N GLU A 28 3.55 -0.35 3.10
CA GLU A 28 2.40 0.07 2.31
C GLU A 28 2.71 1.28 1.41
N TYR A 29 3.50 2.25 1.90
CA TYR A 29 4.02 3.37 1.10
C TYR A 29 5.13 2.95 0.15
N TYR A 30 6.01 2.03 0.58
CA TYR A 30 7.12 1.54 -0.24
C TYR A 30 6.60 0.89 -1.54
N ASP A 31 5.63 -0.02 -1.42
CA ASP A 31 5.04 -0.70 -2.57
C ASP A 31 4.33 0.27 -3.52
N PHE A 32 3.68 1.30 -2.97
CA PHE A 32 3.05 2.36 -3.77
C PHE A 32 4.04 3.23 -4.53
N LEU A 33 5.15 3.59 -3.90
CA LEU A 33 6.22 4.32 -4.58
C LEU A 33 6.81 3.47 -5.70
N LEU A 34 7.08 2.19 -5.42
CA LEU A 34 7.62 1.26 -6.41
C LEU A 34 6.64 1.08 -7.59
N TYR A 35 5.35 0.89 -7.31
CA TYR A 35 4.32 0.82 -8.34
C TYR A 35 4.24 2.12 -9.14
N GLY A 36 4.30 3.29 -8.49
CA GLY A 36 4.25 4.59 -9.18
C GLY A 36 5.42 4.81 -10.13
N VAL A 37 6.64 4.46 -9.72
CA VAL A 37 7.82 4.50 -10.60
C VAL A 37 7.67 3.52 -11.76
N ALA A 38 7.19 2.30 -11.49
CA ALA A 38 6.93 1.32 -12.52
C ALA A 38 5.80 1.76 -13.48
N ALA A 39 4.77 2.44 -12.99
CA ALA A 39 3.67 3.01 -13.78
C ALA A 39 4.16 4.10 -14.73
N ALA A 40 5.17 4.88 -14.32
CA ALA A 40 5.78 5.89 -15.17
C ALA A 40 6.72 5.29 -16.23
N LEU A 41 7.52 4.29 -15.87
CA LEU A 41 8.68 3.87 -16.67
C LEU A 41 8.54 2.51 -17.35
N VAL A 42 7.70 1.62 -16.84
CA VAL A 42 7.69 0.21 -17.25
C VAL A 42 6.31 -0.21 -17.75
N PHE A 43 5.26 0.00 -16.98
CA PHE A 43 3.90 -0.49 -17.27
C PHE A 43 3.30 -0.05 -18.60
N PRO A 44 3.51 1.18 -19.11
CA PRO A 44 3.02 1.59 -20.42
C PRO A 44 3.54 0.68 -21.54
N HIS A 45 4.76 0.14 -21.37
CA HIS A 45 5.46 -0.68 -22.37
C HIS A 45 5.26 -2.19 -22.23
N ILE A 46 4.62 -2.66 -21.17
CA ILE A 46 4.35 -4.10 -20.97
C ILE A 46 2.86 -4.42 -20.97
N PHE A 47 2.02 -3.52 -20.44
CA PHE A 47 0.58 -3.77 -20.31
C PHE A 47 -0.28 -2.99 -21.30
N PHE A 48 0.20 -1.84 -21.82
CA PHE A 48 -0.57 -0.93 -22.66
C PHE A 48 0.08 -0.67 -24.04
N VAL A 49 0.80 -1.65 -24.58
CA VAL A 49 1.65 -1.52 -25.78
C VAL A 49 0.93 -1.11 -27.06
N ASN A 50 -0.37 -1.37 -27.16
CA ASN A 50 -1.17 -1.07 -28.35
C ASN A 50 -1.92 0.28 -28.25
N MET A 51 -1.64 1.07 -27.21
CA MET A 51 -2.23 2.39 -27.01
C MET A 51 -1.28 3.49 -27.48
N ASP A 52 -1.85 4.68 -27.75
CA ASP A 52 -1.05 5.89 -27.86
C ASP A 52 -0.18 6.08 -26.59
N PRO A 53 1.09 6.51 -26.69
CA PRO A 53 2.00 6.61 -25.55
C PRO A 53 1.47 7.44 -24.37
N MET A 54 0.72 8.51 -24.65
CA MET A 54 0.11 9.34 -23.61
C MET A 54 -1.00 8.55 -22.89
N LEU A 55 -1.88 7.90 -23.65
CA LEU A 55 -2.97 7.09 -23.09
C LEU A 55 -2.46 5.86 -22.34
N ALA A 56 -1.38 5.24 -22.80
CA ALA A 56 -0.72 4.11 -22.12
C ALA A 56 -0.23 4.52 -20.73
N THR A 57 0.43 5.67 -20.63
CA THR A 57 0.92 6.24 -19.36
C THR A 57 -0.23 6.61 -18.43
N MET A 58 -1.27 7.28 -18.96
CA MET A 58 -2.46 7.61 -18.17
C MET A 58 -3.15 6.35 -17.63
N SER A 59 -3.24 5.30 -18.44
CA SER A 59 -3.86 4.03 -18.04
C SER A 59 -3.05 3.33 -16.95
N ALA A 60 -1.72 3.34 -17.03
CA ALA A 60 -0.85 2.82 -15.98
C ALA A 60 -0.98 3.57 -14.64
N PHE A 61 -1.19 4.89 -14.67
CA PHE A 61 -1.51 5.64 -13.45
C PHE A 61 -2.95 5.45 -12.99
N ALA A 62 -3.89 5.23 -13.91
CA ALA A 62 -5.28 4.94 -13.56
C ALA A 62 -5.39 3.61 -12.79
N THR A 63 -4.59 2.60 -13.11
CA THR A 63 -4.55 1.35 -12.33
C THR A 63 -3.99 1.56 -10.92
N LEU A 64 -2.96 2.42 -10.77
CA LEU A 64 -2.48 2.84 -9.44
C LEU A 64 -3.60 3.52 -8.65
N ALA A 65 -4.29 4.48 -9.27
CA ALA A 65 -5.39 5.20 -8.63
C ALA A 65 -6.52 4.26 -8.20
N ALA A 66 -6.91 3.31 -9.05
CA ALA A 66 -7.90 2.30 -8.72
C ALA A 66 -7.49 1.47 -7.47
N GLY A 67 -6.23 1.06 -7.39
CA GLY A 67 -5.70 0.36 -6.20
C GLY A 67 -5.75 1.21 -4.93
N TYR A 68 -5.52 2.52 -5.04
CA TYR A 68 -5.62 3.45 -3.92
C TYR A 68 -7.07 3.54 -3.40
N PHE A 69 -8.05 3.65 -4.29
CA PHE A 69 -9.47 3.68 -3.92
C PHE A 69 -10.00 2.34 -3.39
N ALA A 70 -9.37 1.22 -3.76
CA ALA A 70 -9.73 -0.09 -3.22
C ALA A 70 -9.44 -0.21 -1.71
N ARG A 71 -8.49 0.55 -1.16
CA ARG A 71 -8.12 0.48 0.27
C ARG A 71 -9.25 0.93 1.22
N PRO A 72 -9.87 2.11 1.06
CA PRO A 72 -11.06 2.48 1.82
C PRO A 72 -12.18 1.44 1.70
N LEU A 73 -12.37 0.89 0.49
CA LEU A 73 -13.38 -0.14 0.27
C LEU A 73 -13.09 -1.40 1.09
N GLY A 74 -11.84 -1.85 1.11
CA GLY A 74 -11.38 -2.95 1.94
C GLY A 74 -11.61 -2.69 3.42
N ALA A 75 -11.27 -1.50 3.92
CA ALA A 75 -11.46 -1.12 5.32
C ALA A 75 -12.93 -1.02 5.77
N VAL A 76 -13.87 -0.86 4.83
CA VAL A 76 -15.31 -0.88 5.13
C VAL A 76 -15.83 -2.32 5.20
N VAL A 77 -15.27 -3.23 4.43
CA VAL A 77 -15.74 -4.62 4.30
C VAL A 77 -15.07 -5.56 5.32
N PHE A 78 -13.85 -5.27 5.75
CA PHE A 78 -13.01 -6.10 6.63
C PHE A 78 -12.55 -5.33 7.86
#